data_AF-A0A5B0R669-F1
#
_entry.id   AF-A0A5B0R669-F1
#
_cell.length_a   1.000
_cell.length_b   1.000
_cell.length_c   1.000
_cell.angle_alpha   90.00
_cell.angle_beta   90.00
_cell.angle_gamma   90.00
#
_symmetry.space_group_name_H-M   'P 1'
#
loop_
_entity.id
_entity.type
_entity.pdbx_description
1 polymer ?
#
loop_
_entity_poly.entity_id
_entity_poly.type
_entity_poly.pdbx_seq_one_letter_code
_entity_poly.pdbx_strand_id
1 'polypeptide(L)'
;MTRKRNKPAPKGCCGHPEDVGSDLVGHLVHRFDEFYHELLGPKAEFPPWYFFGLKHAQAINKCFDQICTPRPHDEALLERVIGGASFPGQIGVLNQALTEWIEGDVYQQHRRNVAALDCFIAEEGLRVRDRMAADLASYKAEAEAKRVASKTAKAEAQAAEKA
;
A
#
# COMPACT_ATOMS: atom_id res chain seq x y z
N MET A 1 12.16 -29.14 -23.87
CA MET A 1 11.17 -28.15 -23.40
C MET A 1 10.29 -28.81 -22.35
N THR A 2 10.38 -28.37 -21.09
CA THR A 2 9.64 -29.00 -19.99
C THR A 2 8.58 -28.04 -19.49
N ARG A 3 7.31 -28.35 -19.75
CA ARG A 3 6.17 -27.51 -19.36
C ARG A 3 5.96 -27.61 -17.84
N LYS A 4 6.25 -26.54 -17.08
CA LYS A 4 5.92 -26.47 -15.66
C LYS A 4 4.41 -26.30 -15.47
N ARG A 5 3.86 -27.02 -14.49
CA ARG A 5 2.42 -27.05 -14.18
C ARG A 5 2.02 -25.77 -13.43
N ASN A 6 0.99 -25.05 -13.91
CA ASN A 6 0.46 -23.85 -13.26
C ASN A 6 0.00 -24.18 -11.84
N LYS A 7 0.69 -23.64 -10.83
CA LYS A 7 0.21 -23.61 -9.45
C LYS A 7 -0.69 -22.37 -9.28
N PRO A 8 -1.78 -22.46 -8.50
CA PRO A 8 -2.66 -21.31 -8.26
C PRO A 8 -1.87 -20.13 -7.71
N ALA A 9 -2.25 -18.93 -8.15
CA ALA A 9 -1.66 -17.67 -7.67
C ALA A 9 -1.88 -17.54 -6.15
N PRO A 10 -0.90 -17.02 -5.40
CA PRO A 10 -1.04 -16.83 -3.97
C PRO A 10 -2.20 -15.86 -3.65
N LYS A 11 -2.94 -16.15 -2.57
CA LYS A 11 -4.01 -15.28 -2.06
C LYS A 11 -3.40 -14.06 -1.37
N GLY A 12 -4.03 -12.88 -1.48
CA GLY A 12 -3.62 -11.66 -0.76
C GLY A 12 -2.61 -10.78 -1.51
N CYS A 13 -2.80 -10.58 -2.81
CA CYS A 13 -2.01 -9.65 -3.62
C CYS A 13 -2.72 -8.29 -3.64
N CYS A 14 -2.16 -7.28 -2.98
CA CYS A 14 -2.53 -5.87 -3.12
C CYS A 14 -1.53 -5.19 -4.07
N GLY A 15 -2.05 -4.55 -5.11
CA GLY A 15 -1.24 -3.71 -5.98
C GLY A 15 -1.09 -2.30 -5.41
N HIS A 16 -0.11 -1.57 -5.92
CA HIS A 16 0.03 -0.14 -5.65
C HIS A 16 -1.19 0.67 -6.13
N PRO A 17 -1.39 1.90 -5.62
CA PRO A 17 -2.33 2.85 -6.18
C PRO A 17 -2.13 3.02 -7.70
N GLU A 18 -3.20 3.38 -8.41
CA GLU A 18 -3.25 3.35 -9.89
C GLU A 18 -2.07 4.06 -10.56
N ASP A 19 -1.73 5.27 -10.11
CA ASP A 19 -0.64 6.08 -10.70
C ASP A 19 0.72 5.39 -10.53
N VAL A 20 1.03 4.94 -9.31
CA VAL A 20 2.30 4.27 -8.97
C VAL A 20 2.38 2.91 -9.65
N GLY A 21 1.28 2.17 -9.69
CA GLY A 21 1.20 0.89 -10.37
C GLY A 21 1.34 1.01 -11.87
N SER A 22 0.81 2.07 -12.49
CA SER A 22 0.94 2.31 -13.92
C SER A 22 2.37 2.64 -14.32
N ASP A 23 3.08 3.42 -13.48
CA ASP A 23 4.49 3.71 -13.66
C ASP A 23 5.36 2.44 -13.61
N LEU A 24 5.16 1.58 -12.59
CA LEU A 24 5.83 0.27 -12.52
C LEU A 24 5.56 -0.59 -13.75
N VAL A 25 4.29 -0.67 -14.17
CA VAL A 25 3.90 -1.47 -15.34
C VAL A 25 4.60 -0.98 -16.61
N GLY A 26 4.65 0.35 -16.81
CA GLY A 26 5.35 0.97 -17.92
C GLY A 26 6.85 0.65 -17.89
N HIS A 27 7.49 0.83 -16.73
CA HIS A 27 8.91 0.51 -16.53
C HIS A 27 9.23 -0.94 -16.87
N LEU A 28 8.46 -1.91 -16.36
CA LEU A 28 8.70 -3.33 -16.63
C LEU A 28 8.55 -3.70 -18.10
N VAL A 29 7.55 -3.13 -18.79
CA VAL A 29 7.35 -3.37 -20.23
C VAL A 29 8.52 -2.78 -21.02
N HIS A 30 8.96 -1.57 -20.68
CA HIS A 30 10.09 -0.93 -21.34
C HIS A 30 11.39 -1.72 -21.15
N ARG A 31 11.71 -2.15 -19.92
CA ARG A 31 12.92 -2.93 -19.65
C ARG A 31 12.91 -4.30 -20.33
N PHE A 32 11.73 -4.92 -20.47
CA PHE A 32 11.61 -6.14 -21.26
C PHE A 32 11.81 -5.88 -22.75
N ASP A 33 11.29 -4.77 -23.28
CA ASP A 33 11.45 -4.38 -24.68
C ASP A 33 12.94 -4.23 -25.05
N GLU A 34 13.72 -3.55 -24.20
CA GLU A 34 15.17 -3.42 -24.37
C GLU A 34 15.87 -4.77 -24.37
N PHE A 35 15.62 -5.60 -23.35
CA PHE A 35 16.17 -6.95 -23.26
C PHE A 35 15.84 -7.81 -24.48
N TYR A 36 14.60 -7.73 -24.98
CA TYR A 36 14.16 -8.49 -26.12
C TYR A 36 14.93 -8.12 -27.39
N HIS A 37 15.11 -6.82 -27.63
CA HIS A 37 15.86 -6.32 -28.78
C HIS A 37 17.35 -6.62 -28.68
N GLU A 38 17.94 -6.61 -27.48
CA GLU A 38 19.31 -7.06 -27.26
C GLU A 38 19.49 -8.56 -27.53
N LEU A 39 18.50 -9.38 -27.15
CA LEU A 39 18.58 -10.83 -27.28
C LEU A 39 18.35 -11.33 -28.72
N LEU A 40 17.34 -10.81 -29.41
CA LEU A 40 16.90 -11.31 -30.72
C LEU A 40 17.17 -10.36 -31.88
N GLY A 41 17.55 -9.11 -31.58
CA GLY A 41 17.79 -8.08 -32.59
C GLY A 41 16.51 -7.52 -33.23
N PRO A 42 16.66 -6.55 -34.15
CA PRO A 42 15.54 -5.79 -34.72
C PRO A 42 14.69 -6.58 -35.74
N LYS A 43 15.07 -7.82 -36.06
CA LYS A 43 14.38 -8.66 -37.06
C LYS A 43 13.73 -9.91 -36.45
N ALA A 44 13.40 -9.85 -35.17
CA ALA A 44 12.66 -10.92 -34.50
C ALA A 44 11.32 -11.17 -35.22
N GLU A 45 10.94 -12.43 -35.34
CA GLU A 45 9.71 -12.85 -36.02
C GLU A 45 8.45 -12.32 -35.33
N PHE A 46 8.51 -12.20 -34.00
CA PHE A 46 7.42 -11.73 -33.17
C PHE A 46 7.84 -10.46 -32.41
N PRO A 47 6.90 -9.57 -32.10
CA PRO A 47 7.20 -8.41 -31.27
C PRO A 47 7.32 -8.82 -29.78
N PRO A 48 8.06 -8.05 -28.95
CA PRO A 48 8.26 -8.34 -27.53
C PRO A 48 6.98 -8.51 -26.73
N TRP A 49 5.96 -7.68 -27.01
CA TRP A 49 4.67 -7.73 -26.30
C TRP A 49 3.95 -9.08 -26.40
N TYR A 50 4.29 -9.89 -27.41
CA TYR A 50 3.77 -11.25 -27.58
C TYR A 50 4.22 -12.19 -26.45
N PHE A 51 5.42 -11.98 -25.90
CA PHE A 51 6.00 -12.80 -24.83
C PHE A 51 5.81 -12.18 -23.46
N PHE A 52 5.98 -10.88 -23.35
CA PHE A 52 5.79 -10.14 -22.10
C PHE A 52 5.26 -8.74 -22.41
N GLY A 53 4.22 -8.33 -21.70
CA GLY A 53 3.51 -7.08 -21.99
C GLY A 53 2.63 -6.68 -20.81
N LEU A 54 1.70 -5.76 -21.04
CA LEU A 54 0.90 -5.12 -19.99
C LEU A 54 0.24 -6.11 -19.03
N LYS A 55 -0.35 -7.21 -19.54
CA LYS A 55 -1.01 -8.21 -18.68
C LYS A 55 -0.03 -8.87 -17.70
N HIS A 56 1.17 -9.17 -18.14
CA HIS A 56 2.21 -9.79 -17.33
C HIS A 56 2.77 -8.80 -16.31
N ALA A 57 3.08 -7.58 -16.74
CA ALA A 57 3.55 -6.51 -15.86
C ALA A 57 2.49 -6.13 -14.79
N GLN A 58 1.21 -6.07 -15.15
CA GLN A 58 0.11 -5.86 -14.22
C GLN A 58 -0.03 -6.99 -13.21
N ALA A 59 0.23 -8.24 -13.61
CA ALA A 59 0.23 -9.37 -12.70
C ALA A 59 1.36 -9.26 -11.67
N ILE A 60 2.55 -8.81 -12.10
CA ILE A 60 3.67 -8.50 -11.21
C ILE A 60 3.29 -7.39 -10.23
N ASN A 61 2.75 -6.25 -10.70
CA ASN A 61 2.33 -5.16 -9.84
C ASN A 61 1.31 -5.61 -8.77
N LYS A 62 0.35 -6.47 -9.14
CA LYS A 62 -0.63 -7.00 -8.17
C LYS A 62 0.04 -7.79 -7.05
N CYS A 63 1.07 -8.57 -7.38
CA CYS A 63 1.78 -9.40 -6.41
C CYS A 63 3.13 -8.81 -5.99
N PHE A 64 3.30 -7.50 -6.16
CA PHE A 64 4.55 -6.80 -5.94
C PHE A 64 5.08 -7.03 -4.54
N ASP A 65 4.26 -6.81 -3.51
CA ASP A 65 4.68 -6.97 -2.12
C ASP A 65 5.14 -8.41 -1.84
N GLN A 66 4.50 -9.42 -2.43
CA GLN A 66 4.90 -10.80 -2.20
C GLN A 66 6.23 -11.15 -2.88
N ILE A 67 6.50 -10.58 -4.06
CA ILE A 67 7.75 -10.76 -4.80
C ILE A 67 8.88 -9.99 -4.11
N CYS A 68 8.60 -8.76 -3.68
CA CYS A 68 9.58 -7.77 -3.26
C CYS A 68 9.65 -7.56 -1.75
N THR A 69 8.89 -8.24 -0.90
CA THR A 69 9.12 -8.21 0.56
C THR A 69 10.30 -9.10 0.96
N PRO A 70 10.44 -10.33 0.44
CA PRO A 70 11.64 -11.14 0.68
C PRO A 70 12.91 -10.45 0.17
N ARG A 71 14.04 -10.69 0.86
CA ARG A 71 15.38 -10.26 0.43
C ARG A 71 16.31 -11.47 0.45
N PRO A 72 16.86 -11.90 -0.71
CA PRO A 72 16.59 -11.39 -2.07
C PRO A 72 15.13 -11.58 -2.51
N HIS A 73 14.70 -10.89 -3.57
CA HIS A 73 13.34 -11.01 -4.13
C HIS A 73 13.02 -12.47 -4.50
N ASP A 74 11.73 -12.85 -4.43
CA ASP A 74 11.28 -14.20 -4.78
C ASP A 74 11.18 -14.36 -6.31
N GLU A 75 12.30 -14.72 -6.94
CA GLU A 75 12.39 -14.96 -8.39
C GLU A 75 11.51 -16.15 -8.84
N ALA A 76 11.26 -17.13 -7.98
CA ALA A 76 10.41 -18.26 -8.31
C ALA A 76 8.93 -17.86 -8.36
N LEU A 77 8.51 -16.96 -7.46
CA LEU A 77 7.21 -16.33 -7.53
C LEU A 77 7.11 -15.41 -8.75
N LEU A 78 8.15 -14.62 -9.05
CA LEU A 78 8.19 -13.77 -10.24
C LEU A 78 8.00 -14.59 -11.53
N GLU A 79 8.76 -15.67 -11.72
CA GLU A 79 8.61 -16.61 -12.86
C GLU A 79 7.17 -17.17 -12.92
N ARG A 80 6.61 -17.54 -11.77
CA ARG A 80 5.25 -18.09 -11.70
C ARG A 80 4.16 -17.06 -12.03
N VAL A 81 4.32 -15.81 -11.62
CA VAL A 81 3.34 -14.74 -11.83
C VAL A 81 3.28 -14.33 -13.30
N ILE A 82 4.44 -14.28 -13.97
CA ILE A 82 4.51 -14.10 -15.42
C ILE A 82 3.85 -15.29 -16.12
N GLY A 83 4.21 -16.50 -15.68
CA GLY A 83 3.76 -17.75 -16.29
C GLY A 83 4.32 -17.95 -17.70
N GLY A 84 3.85 -19.00 -18.36
CA GLY A 84 4.31 -19.32 -19.72
C GLY A 84 5.78 -19.75 -19.79
N ALA A 85 6.37 -19.64 -20.98
CA ALA A 85 7.79 -19.86 -21.20
C ALA A 85 8.53 -18.51 -21.06
N SER A 86 9.67 -18.52 -20.38
CA SER A 86 10.55 -17.35 -20.24
C SER A 86 11.84 -17.56 -21.03
N PHE A 87 12.41 -16.46 -21.55
CA PHE A 87 13.74 -16.49 -22.13
C PHE A 87 14.81 -16.66 -21.04
N PRO A 88 15.97 -17.28 -21.36
CA PRO A 88 17.12 -17.25 -20.46
C PRO A 88 17.49 -15.81 -20.10
N GLY A 89 17.67 -15.52 -18.81
CA GLY A 89 18.00 -14.18 -18.32
C GLY A 89 16.81 -13.24 -18.10
N GLN A 90 15.62 -13.53 -18.65
CA GLN A 90 14.43 -12.67 -18.51
C GLN A 90 14.07 -12.39 -17.05
N ILE A 91 14.06 -13.42 -16.20
CA ILE A 91 13.71 -13.27 -14.78
C ILE A 91 14.74 -12.40 -14.05
N GLY A 92 16.03 -12.54 -14.37
CA GLY A 92 17.08 -11.72 -13.80
C GLY A 92 16.95 -10.25 -14.18
N VAL A 93 16.66 -9.96 -15.47
CA VAL A 93 16.42 -8.58 -15.94
C VAL A 93 15.20 -7.98 -15.26
N LEU A 94 14.09 -8.71 -15.15
CA LEU A 94 12.89 -8.21 -14.49
C LEU A 94 13.10 -8.01 -12.99
N ASN A 95 13.87 -8.88 -12.33
CA ASN A 95 14.25 -8.72 -10.93
C ASN A 95 15.09 -7.45 -10.73
N GLN A 96 16.06 -7.22 -11.61
CA GLN A 96 16.87 -6.00 -11.60
C GLN A 96 16.02 -4.76 -11.86
N ALA A 97 15.09 -4.81 -12.83
CA ALA A 97 14.18 -3.71 -13.13
C ALA A 97 13.28 -3.35 -11.93
N LEU A 98 12.84 -4.35 -11.15
CA LEU A 98 12.09 -4.12 -9.90
C LEU A 98 12.95 -3.37 -8.87
N THR A 99 14.21 -3.77 -8.70
CA THR A 99 15.16 -3.09 -7.80
C THR A 99 15.39 -1.65 -8.24
N GLU A 100 15.67 -1.42 -9.53
CA GLU A 100 15.87 -0.07 -10.10
C GLU A 100 14.64 0.82 -9.88
N TRP A 101 13.43 0.28 -10.08
CA TRP A 101 12.20 1.02 -9.88
C TRP A 101 11.94 1.34 -8.40
N ILE A 102 12.23 0.38 -7.49
CA ILE A 102 12.17 0.59 -6.04
C ILE A 102 13.12 1.71 -5.61
N GLU A 103 14.30 1.78 -6.20
CA GLU A 103 15.28 2.83 -5.92
C GLU A 103 14.95 4.16 -6.61
N GLY A 104 14.05 4.15 -7.60
CA GLY A 104 13.63 5.30 -8.37
C GLY A 104 12.72 6.28 -7.63
N ASP A 105 12.65 7.50 -8.17
CA ASP A 105 12.00 8.63 -7.54
C ASP A 105 10.49 8.44 -7.31
N VAL A 106 9.78 7.82 -8.26
CA VAL A 106 8.32 7.64 -8.17
C VAL A 106 7.96 6.80 -6.95
N TYR A 107 8.62 5.65 -6.78
CA TYR A 107 8.36 4.77 -5.65
C TYR A 107 8.84 5.37 -4.32
N GLN A 108 10.02 6.00 -4.30
CA GLN A 108 10.53 6.67 -3.11
C GLN A 108 9.63 7.83 -2.66
N GLN A 109 9.10 8.62 -3.60
CA GLN A 109 8.17 9.68 -3.28
C GLN A 109 6.84 9.13 -2.76
N HIS A 110 6.32 8.04 -3.35
CA HIS A 110 5.15 7.35 -2.83
C HIS A 110 5.36 6.90 -1.38
N ARG A 111 6.50 6.28 -1.07
CA ARG A 111 6.85 5.85 0.30
C ARG A 111 6.91 7.01 1.29
N ARG A 112 7.50 8.15 0.90
CA ARG A 112 7.54 9.36 1.73
C ARG A 112 6.14 9.89 2.01
N ASN A 113 5.28 9.93 0.99
CA ASN A 113 3.90 10.40 1.13
C ASN A 113 3.09 9.50 2.07
N VAL A 114 3.22 8.17 1.96
CA VAL A 114 2.57 7.22 2.87
C VAL A 114 3.05 7.41 4.30
N ALA A 115 4.37 7.51 4.51
CA ALA A 115 4.92 7.74 5.86
C ALA A 115 4.44 9.07 6.47
N ALA A 116 4.39 10.13 5.67
CA ALA A 116 3.88 11.44 6.12
C ALA A 116 2.40 11.36 6.51
N LEU A 117 1.58 10.62 5.74
CA LEU A 117 0.18 10.40 6.06
C LEU A 117 -0.01 9.61 7.36
N ASP A 118 0.80 8.56 7.58
CA ASP A 118 0.75 7.77 8.82
C ASP A 118 1.08 8.64 10.05
N CYS A 119 2.11 9.50 9.95
CA CYS A 119 2.42 10.48 10.99
C CYS A 119 1.25 11.43 11.25
N PHE A 120 0.67 12.00 10.18
CA PHE A 120 -0.49 12.89 10.30
C PHE A 120 -1.68 12.20 10.98
N ILE A 121 -2.01 10.97 10.59
CA ILE A 121 -3.12 10.21 11.19
C ILE A 121 -2.87 9.97 12.69
N ALA A 122 -1.63 9.65 13.07
CA ALA A 122 -1.28 9.42 14.47
C ALA A 122 -1.41 10.71 15.32
N GLU A 123 -0.92 11.83 14.81
CA GLU A 123 -1.01 13.14 15.47
C GLU A 123 -2.46 13.59 15.62
N GLU A 124 -3.25 13.48 14.54
CA GLU A 124 -4.64 13.92 14.57
C GLU A 124 -5.50 12.98 15.43
N GLY A 125 -5.15 11.70 15.49
CA GLY A 125 -5.74 10.73 16.42
C GLY A 125 -5.44 11.05 17.89
N LEU A 126 -4.31 11.67 18.23
CA LEU A 126 -4.05 12.20 19.57
C LEU A 126 -4.92 13.43 19.85
N ARG A 127 -4.90 14.40 18.94
CA ARG A 127 -5.65 15.66 19.08
C ARG A 127 -7.15 15.43 19.28
N VAL A 128 -7.75 14.49 18.54
CA VAL A 128 -9.16 14.14 18.68
C VAL A 128 -9.44 13.54 20.05
N ARG A 129 -8.56 12.65 20.55
CA ARG A 129 -8.72 12.06 21.90
C ARG A 129 -8.62 13.09 23.00
N ASP A 130 -7.67 14.02 22.90
CA ASP A 130 -7.51 15.10 23.88
C ASP A 130 -8.73 16.02 23.92
N ARG A 131 -9.27 16.37 22.74
CA ARG A 131 -10.50 17.14 22.64
C ARG A 131 -11.68 16.40 23.28
N MET A 132 -11.86 15.12 22.98
CA MET A 132 -12.91 14.30 23.58
C MET A 132 -12.79 14.22 25.12
N ALA A 133 -11.56 14.13 25.64
CA ALA A 133 -11.32 14.12 27.08
C ALA A 133 -11.68 15.46 27.74
N ALA A 134 -11.34 16.58 27.09
CA ALA A 134 -11.70 17.92 27.56
C ALA A 134 -13.22 18.13 27.55
N ASP A 135 -13.90 17.75 26.46
CA ASP A 135 -15.36 17.83 26.34
C ASP A 135 -16.04 17.00 27.44
N LEU A 136 -15.55 15.78 27.69
CA LEU A 136 -16.04 14.91 28.76
C LEU A 136 -15.85 15.55 30.15
N ALA A 137 -14.70 16.18 30.40
CA ALA A 137 -14.45 16.88 31.65
C ALA A 137 -15.42 18.06 31.85
N SER A 138 -15.67 18.83 30.79
CA SER A 138 -16.65 19.93 30.81
C SER A 138 -18.05 19.42 31.16
N TYR A 139 -18.52 18.36 30.48
CA TYR A 139 -19.84 17.78 30.75
C TYR A 139 -19.97 17.24 32.19
N LYS A 140 -18.91 16.65 32.73
CA LYS A 140 -18.89 16.20 34.13
C LYS A 140 -19.00 17.38 35.10
N ALA A 141 -18.23 18.44 34.87
CA ALA A 141 -18.26 19.64 35.70
C ALA A 141 -19.64 20.32 35.66
N GLU A 142 -20.23 20.47 34.48
CA GLU A 142 -21.59 21.03 34.32
C GLU A 142 -22.65 20.16 35.02
N ALA A 143 -22.56 18.84 34.90
CA ALA A 143 -23.48 17.93 35.56
C ALA A 143 -23.36 18.00 37.09
N GLU A 144 -22.15 18.12 37.62
CA GLU A 144 -21.89 18.29 39.05
C GLU A 144 -22.41 19.64 39.57
N ALA A 145 -22.13 20.74 38.85
CA ALA A 145 -22.64 22.07 39.20
C ALA A 145 -24.18 22.08 39.27
N LYS A 146 -24.86 21.48 38.28
CA LYS A 146 -26.33 21.33 38.30
C LYS A 146 -26.83 20.52 39.49
N ARG A 147 -26.11 19.45 39.88
CA ARG A 147 -26.46 18.65 41.06
C ARG A 147 -26.31 19.43 42.36
N VAL A 148 -25.24 20.20 42.51
CA VAL A 148 -25.01 21.04 43.70
C VAL A 148 -26.08 22.12 43.79
N ALA A 149 -26.33 22.84 42.70
CA ALA A 149 -27.36 23.88 42.64
C ALA A 149 -28.77 23.35 42.98
N SER A 150 -29.11 22.16 42.52
CA SER A 150 -30.39 21.52 42.87
C SER A 150 -30.48 21.17 44.36
N LYS A 151 -29.38 20.71 44.97
CA LYS A 151 -29.34 20.40 46.42
C LYS A 151 -29.44 21.66 47.27
N THR A 152 -28.73 22.73 46.91
CA THR A 152 -28.78 24.00 47.64
C THR A 152 -30.17 24.63 47.54
N ALA A 153 -30.76 24.69 46.35
CA ALA A 153 -32.13 25.20 46.17
C ALA A 153 -33.18 24.43 47.00
N LYS A 154 -33.04 23.10 47.10
CA LYS A 154 -33.89 22.28 47.98
C LYS A 154 -33.68 22.60 49.46
N ALA A 155 -32.44 22.77 49.89
CA ALA A 155 -32.12 23.09 51.28
C ALA A 155 -32.64 24.49 51.68
N GLU A 156 -32.50 25.47 50.79
CA GLU A 156 -33.01 26.84 50.99
C GLU A 156 -34.54 26.85 51.07
N ALA A 157 -35.23 26.12 50.19
CA ALA A 157 -36.69 25.99 50.23
C ALA A 157 -37.18 25.36 51.53
N GLN A 158 -36.50 24.31 52.02
CA GLN A 158 -36.81 23.68 53.30
C GLN A 158 -36.53 24.56 54.52
N ALA A 159 -35.53 25.45 54.44
CA ALA A 159 -35.25 26.41 55.50
C ALA A 159 -36.31 27.51 55.54
N ALA A 160 -36.78 27.97 54.38
CA ALA A 160 -37.83 28.98 54.26
C ALA A 160 -39.21 28.47 54.73
N GLU A 161 -39.53 27.19 54.54
CA GLU A 161 -40.78 26.58 55.05
C GLU A 161 -40.79 26.40 56.58
N LYS A 162 -39.64 26.44 57.24
CA LYS A 162 -39.51 26.25 58.70
C LYS A 162 -39.35 27.55 59.49
N ALA A 163 -39.30 28.70 58.81
CA ALA A 163 -39.23 30.04 59.39
C ALA A 163 -40.63 30.66 59.47
#